data_AF-A0A401NHU1-F1
#
_entry.id   AF-A0A401NHU1-F1
#
_cell.length_a   1.000
_cell.length_b   1.000
_cell.length_c   1.000
_cell.angle_alpha   90.00
_cell.angle_beta   90.00
_cell.angle_gamma   90.00
#
_symmetry.space_group_name_H-M   'P 1'
#
loop_
_entity.id
_entity.type
_entity.pdbx_description
1 polymer ?
#
loop_
_entity_poly.entity_id
_entity_poly.type
_entity_poly.pdbx_seq_one_letter_code
_entity_poly.pdbx_strand_id
1 'polypeptide(L)'
;MDLSRRSEHTPFNGMLNVKQAKIYHDEFRTVGNCEYSAGWLQKFKKRHGIKFFKICGDESSADHEAAEEFIDEFAKIITDGNLSPEQIYNAGETLLFWGYCPRKTLTTADEKGPAGVKDVKDRLTVL
;
A
#
# COMPACT_ATOMS: atom_id res chain seq x y z
N MET A 1 -27.95 -1.54 -10.23
CA MET A 1 -26.50 -1.63 -9.97
C MET A 1 -25.81 -1.51 -11.31
N ASP A 2 -25.22 -0.36 -11.59
CA ASP A 2 -24.48 -0.17 -12.83
C ASP A 2 -23.01 -0.55 -12.58
N LEU A 3 -22.56 -1.60 -13.26
CA LEU A 3 -21.24 -2.24 -13.09
C LEU A 3 -20.08 -1.36 -13.59
N SER A 4 -20.40 -0.18 -14.12
CA SER A 4 -19.50 0.64 -14.94
C SER A 4 -18.50 1.52 -14.16
N ARG A 5 -18.56 1.58 -12.82
CA ARG A 5 -17.71 2.48 -11.99
C ARG A 5 -16.62 1.79 -11.16
N ARG A 6 -16.28 0.53 -11.46
CA ARG A 6 -15.12 -0.15 -10.83
C ARG A 6 -13.76 0.25 -11.43
N SER A 7 -13.72 1.08 -12.48
CA SER A 7 -12.53 1.35 -13.31
C SER A 7 -11.67 2.54 -12.86
N GLU A 8 -12.07 3.32 -11.86
CA GLU A 8 -11.24 4.42 -11.36
C GLU A 8 -10.34 3.91 -10.23
N HIS A 9 -9.02 4.09 -10.37
CA HIS A 9 -7.97 3.64 -9.44
C HIS A 9 -7.97 4.34 -8.06
N THR A 10 -9.14 4.77 -7.58
CA THR A 10 -9.32 5.40 -6.28
C THR A 10 -9.23 4.34 -5.17
N PRO A 11 -8.27 4.46 -4.23
CA PRO A 11 -8.09 3.45 -3.20
C PRO A 11 -9.32 3.40 -2.29
N PHE A 12 -9.86 2.20 -2.17
CA PHE A 12 -11.15 1.98 -1.57
C PHE A 12 -11.00 1.94 -0.03
N ASN A 13 -11.05 3.10 0.59
CA ASN A 13 -10.94 3.27 2.04
C ASN A 13 -12.27 2.95 2.74
N GLY A 14 -12.21 2.44 3.98
CA GLY A 14 -13.40 2.21 4.82
C GLY A 14 -14.23 3.49 5.02
N MET A 15 -13.58 4.64 5.02
CA MET A 15 -14.24 5.95 5.09
C MET A 15 -15.05 6.28 3.82
N LEU A 16 -14.61 5.86 2.63
CA LEU A 16 -15.36 6.08 1.38
C LEU A 16 -16.62 5.20 1.33
N ASN A 17 -16.55 3.97 1.84
CA ASN A 17 -17.72 3.10 1.97
C ASN A 17 -18.81 3.72 2.84
N VAL A 18 -18.42 4.23 4.01
CA VAL A 18 -19.36 4.87 4.95
C VAL A 18 -19.95 6.14 4.32
N LYS A 19 -19.14 6.96 3.64
CA LYS A 19 -19.64 8.15 2.92
C LYS A 19 -20.64 7.78 1.83
N GLN A 20 -20.31 6.82 0.98
CA GLN A 20 -21.18 6.41 -0.13
C GLN A 20 -22.48 5.76 0.38
N ALA A 21 -22.41 4.98 1.45
CA ALA A 21 -23.59 4.35 2.06
C ALA A 21 -24.56 5.39 2.64
N LYS A 22 -24.06 6.51 3.18
CA LYS A 22 -24.88 7.65 3.61
C LYS A 22 -25.56 8.36 2.45
N ILE A 23 -24.84 8.61 1.35
CA ILE A 23 -25.43 9.20 0.13
C ILE A 23 -26.61 8.37 -0.36
N TYR A 24 -26.43 7.04 -0.44
CA TYR A 24 -27.52 6.15 -0.85
C TYR A 24 -28.68 6.12 0.15
N HIS A 25 -28.42 6.25 1.44
CA HIS A 25 -29.48 6.34 2.45
C HIS A 25 -30.46 7.47 2.15
N ASP A 26 -29.89 8.63 1.82
CA ASP A 26 -30.59 9.87 1.55
C ASP A 26 -31.29 9.80 0.18
N GLU A 27 -30.61 9.31 -0.85
CA GLU A 27 -31.15 9.14 -2.21
C GLU A 27 -32.35 8.17 -2.25
N PHE A 28 -32.25 7.04 -1.53
CA PHE A 28 -33.32 6.05 -1.48
C PHE A 28 -34.41 6.38 -0.45
N ARG A 29 -34.34 7.54 0.23
CA ARG A 29 -35.30 7.98 1.26
C ARG A 29 -35.59 6.90 2.29
N THR A 30 -34.53 6.20 2.71
CA THR A 30 -34.67 5.04 3.60
C THR A 30 -35.15 5.53 4.97
N VAL A 31 -36.23 4.93 5.49
CA VAL A 31 -36.81 5.36 6.77
C VAL A 31 -36.08 4.66 7.93
N GLY A 32 -35.40 5.45 8.77
CA GLY A 32 -34.77 4.99 10.01
C GLY A 32 -33.29 5.35 10.10
N ASN A 33 -32.83 5.73 11.29
CA ASN A 33 -31.44 6.16 11.48
C ASN A 33 -30.49 4.96 11.37
N CYS A 34 -29.65 4.93 10.33
CA CYS A 34 -28.61 3.92 10.20
C CYS A 34 -27.27 4.46 10.72
N GLU A 35 -26.82 3.97 11.88
CA GLU A 35 -25.47 4.24 12.35
C GLU A 35 -24.49 3.41 11.54
N TYR A 36 -23.93 4.02 10.49
CA TYR A 36 -22.81 3.51 9.67
C TYR A 36 -21.49 3.44 10.48
N SER A 37 -21.57 2.81 11.64
CA SER A 37 -20.51 2.64 12.63
C SER A 37 -19.40 1.73 12.09
N ALA A 38 -18.28 1.72 12.81
CA ALA A 38 -17.21 0.76 12.54
C ALA A 38 -17.71 -0.69 12.57
N GLY A 39 -18.63 -1.02 13.49
CA GLY A 39 -19.24 -2.35 13.59
C GLY A 39 -20.10 -2.72 12.38
N TRP A 40 -20.87 -1.77 11.84
CA TRP A 40 -21.62 -1.96 10.60
C TRP A 40 -20.68 -2.25 9.43
N LEU A 41 -19.62 -1.46 9.28
CA LEU A 41 -18.64 -1.63 8.20
C LEU A 41 -17.94 -3.00 8.28
N GLN A 42 -17.59 -3.47 9.47
CA GLN A 42 -16.98 -4.80 9.67
C GLN A 42 -17.94 -5.92 9.25
N LYS A 43 -19.21 -5.85 9.67
CA LYS A 43 -20.23 -6.84 9.30
C LYS A 43 -20.52 -6.82 7.79
N PHE A 44 -20.61 -5.63 7.19
CA PHE A 44 -20.78 -5.44 5.75
C PHE A 44 -19.64 -6.10 4.97
N LYS A 45 -18.39 -5.82 5.36
CA LYS A 45 -17.22 -6.43 4.72
C LYS A 45 -17.23 -7.95 4.84
N LYS A 46 -17.53 -8.47 6.03
CA LYS A 46 -17.62 -9.92 6.27
C LYS A 46 -18.72 -10.58 5.43
N ARG A 47 -19.90 -9.97 5.33
CA ARG A 47 -21.04 -10.49 4.55
C ARG A 47 -20.73 -10.58 3.07
N HIS A 48 -20.00 -9.62 2.53
CA HIS A 48 -19.69 -9.54 1.10
C HIS A 48 -18.29 -10.06 0.76
N GLY A 49 -17.62 -10.75 1.69
CA GLY A 49 -16.30 -11.34 1.46
C GLY A 49 -15.21 -10.32 1.13
N ILE A 50 -15.40 -9.05 1.53
CA ILE A 50 -14.51 -7.94 1.21
C ILE A 50 -13.28 -8.01 2.13
N LYS A 51 -12.14 -8.39 1.55
CA LYS A 51 -10.85 -8.46 2.26
C LYS A 51 -9.94 -7.33 1.82
N PHE A 52 -9.18 -6.81 2.77
CA PHE A 52 -8.23 -5.75 2.53
C PHE A 52 -6.83 -6.33 2.43
N PHE A 53 -6.18 -6.17 1.28
CA PHE A 53 -4.78 -6.54 1.12
C PHE A 53 -3.92 -5.28 1.20
N LYS A 54 -2.96 -5.26 2.12
CA LYS A 54 -1.84 -4.33 2.06
C LYS A 54 -0.86 -4.93 1.05
N ILE A 55 -0.77 -4.34 -0.14
CA ILE A 55 0.33 -4.63 -1.06
C ILE A 55 1.57 -4.00 -0.40
N CYS A 56 2.35 -4.81 0.32
CA CYS A 56 3.66 -4.40 0.81
C CYS A 56 4.61 -4.52 -0.38
N GLY A 57 5.20 -3.40 -0.80
CA GLY A 57 6.23 -3.40 -1.82
C GLY A 57 7.56 -3.87 -1.24
N ASP A 58 8.26 -4.70 -2.00
CA ASP A 58 9.72 -4.91 -2.00
C ASP A 58 10.39 -5.62 -0.82
N GLU A 59 9.69 -6.46 -0.05
CA GLU A 59 10.39 -7.32 0.95
C GLU A 59 10.94 -8.63 0.35
N SER A 60 10.55 -8.98 -0.89
CA SER A 60 10.80 -10.32 -1.45
C SER A 60 11.98 -10.42 -2.43
N SER A 61 12.87 -9.42 -2.51
CA SER A 61 13.97 -9.43 -3.50
C SER A 61 15.35 -9.09 -2.93
N ALA A 62 15.56 -9.23 -1.61
CA ALA A 62 16.88 -9.02 -1.03
C ALA A 62 17.81 -10.18 -1.39
N ASP A 63 18.99 -9.87 -1.94
CA ASP A 63 20.05 -10.82 -2.24
C ASP A 63 20.99 -10.93 -1.03
N HIS A 64 20.84 -12.00 -0.27
CA HIS A 64 21.62 -12.23 0.93
C HIS A 64 23.05 -12.68 0.63
N GLU A 65 23.26 -13.37 -0.49
CA GLU A 65 24.59 -13.88 -0.89
C GLU A 65 25.48 -12.71 -1.30
N ALA A 66 24.95 -11.80 -2.14
CA ALA A 66 25.67 -10.58 -2.51
C ALA A 66 25.99 -9.68 -1.29
N ALA A 67 25.11 -9.66 -0.28
CA ALA A 67 25.34 -8.91 0.94
C ALA A 67 26.48 -9.49 1.80
N GLU A 68 26.61 -10.82 1.86
CA GLU A 68 27.70 -11.49 2.57
C GLU A 68 29.05 -11.25 1.88
N GLU A 69 29.10 -11.33 0.55
CA GLU A 69 30.32 -11.05 -0.23
C GLU A 69 30.81 -9.60 -0.07
N PHE A 70 29.88 -8.64 0.04
CA PHE A 70 30.22 -7.23 0.15
C PHE A 70 30.91 -6.85 1.48
N ILE A 71 30.75 -7.65 2.54
CA ILE A 71 31.36 -7.38 3.85
C ILE A 71 32.89 -7.32 3.74
N ASP A 72 33.49 -8.29 3.05
CA ASP A 72 34.94 -8.38 2.89
C ASP A 72 35.49 -7.26 1.99
N GLU A 73 34.74 -6.85 0.98
CA GLU A 73 35.09 -5.72 0.11
C GLU A 73 35.04 -4.40 0.89
N PHE A 74 34.00 -4.18 1.68
CA PHE A 74 33.85 -2.99 2.51
C PHE A 74 34.97 -2.87 3.56
N ALA A 75 35.37 -3.98 4.18
CA ALA A 75 36.49 -4.01 5.12
C ALA A 75 37.83 -3.62 4.47
N LYS A 76 38.08 -4.05 3.22
CA LYS A 76 39.26 -3.64 2.45
C LYS A 76 39.24 -2.14 2.17
N ILE A 77 38.10 -1.58 1.75
CA ILE A 77 37.96 -0.14 1.49
C ILE A 77 38.29 0.70 2.73
N ILE A 78 37.81 0.30 3.91
CA ILE A 78 38.11 0.99 5.18
C ILE A 78 39.61 0.94 5.48
N THR A 79 40.22 -0.24 5.31
CA THR A 79 41.63 -0.47 5.66
C THR A 79 42.57 0.27 4.69
N ASP A 80 42.33 0.15 3.38
CA ASP A 80 43.14 0.79 2.33
C ASP A 80 43.00 2.32 2.36
N GLY A 81 41.81 2.82 2.71
CA GLY A 81 41.54 4.25 2.87
C GLY A 81 41.97 4.82 4.23
N ASN A 82 42.40 3.98 5.17
CA ASN A 82 42.65 4.35 6.58
C ASN A 82 41.51 5.21 7.17
N LEU A 83 40.26 4.80 6.90
CA LEU A 83 39.06 5.55 7.28
C LEU A 83 38.75 5.33 8.75
N SER A 84 38.52 6.42 9.48
CA SER A 84 37.99 6.34 10.85
C SER A 84 36.47 6.11 10.84
N PRO A 85 35.89 5.55 11.91
CA PRO A 85 34.45 5.35 12.00
C PRO A 85 33.64 6.63 11.79
N GLU A 86 34.18 7.80 12.16
CA GLU A 86 33.53 9.10 11.97
C GLU A 86 33.45 9.52 10.49
N GLN A 87 34.24 8.91 9.60
CA GLN A 87 34.25 9.19 8.16
C GLN A 87 33.33 8.25 7.37
N ILE A 88 32.72 7.27 8.03
CA ILE A 88 31.84 6.29 7.41
C ILE A 88 30.39 6.77 7.54
N TYR A 89 29.79 7.11 6.41
CA TYR A 89 28.40 7.54 6.34
C TYR A 89 27.59 6.60 5.46
N ASN A 90 26.37 6.28 5.90
CA ASN A 90 25.39 5.61 5.06
C ASN A 90 24.62 6.67 4.26
N ALA A 91 24.58 6.51 2.94
CA ALA A 91 23.71 7.26 2.05
C ALA A 91 22.67 6.29 1.48
N GLY A 92 21.42 6.42 1.93
CA GLY A 92 20.31 5.64 1.42
C GLY A 92 19.39 6.49 0.54
N GLU A 93 18.99 5.98 -0.62
CA GLU A 93 17.96 6.63 -1.41
C GLU A 93 16.65 6.68 -0.62
N THR A 94 16.20 7.90 -0.31
CA THR A 94 14.86 8.09 0.25
C THR A 94 13.90 8.35 -0.90
N LEU A 95 13.02 7.39 -1.16
CA LEU A 95 11.95 7.53 -2.13
C LEU A 95 10.82 8.37 -1.53
N LEU A 96 10.72 9.63 -1.97
CA LEU A 96 9.57 10.46 -1.69
C LEU A 96 8.49 10.20 -2.71
N PHE A 97 7.36 9.69 -2.24
CA PHE A 97 6.17 9.52 -3.05
C PHE A 97 5.26 10.73 -2.89
N TRP A 98 5.04 11.48 -3.97
CA TRP A 98 4.02 12.53 -4.01
C TRP A 98 2.82 12.03 -4.82
N GLY A 99 1.60 12.34 -4.37
CA GLY A 99 0.37 11.81 -5.02
C GLY A 99 0.13 10.31 -4.84
N TYR A 100 0.88 9.62 -3.98
CA TYR A 100 0.71 8.18 -3.77
C TYR A 100 -0.61 7.88 -3.06
N CYS A 101 -1.54 7.30 -3.82
CA CYS A 101 -2.69 6.60 -3.29
C CYS A 101 -2.25 5.17 -2.94
N PRO A 102 -2.07 4.80 -1.65
CA PRO A 102 -1.81 3.42 -1.29
C PRO A 102 -2.93 2.55 -1.84
N ARG A 103 -2.63 1.67 -2.81
CA ARG A 103 -3.60 0.73 -3.38
C ARG A 103 -3.98 -0.28 -2.31
N LYS A 104 -5.01 0.11 -1.58
CA LYS A 104 -5.77 -0.72 -0.67
C LYS A 104 -6.85 -1.38 -1.53
N THR A 105 -6.48 -2.43 -2.23
CA THR A 105 -7.42 -3.12 -3.12
C THR A 105 -8.28 -4.05 -2.29
N LEU A 106 -9.60 -3.92 -2.45
CA LEU A 106 -10.54 -4.85 -1.88
C LEU A 106 -10.77 -5.97 -2.88
N THR A 107 -10.55 -7.19 -2.44
CA THR A 107 -10.81 -8.38 -3.24
C THR A 107 -11.94 -9.16 -2.58
N THR A 108 -12.82 -9.75 -3.39
CA THR A 108 -13.79 -10.73 -2.89
C THR A 108 -13.12 -12.08 -2.66
N ALA A 109 -13.71 -12.95 -1.84
CA ALA A 109 -13.07 -14.20 -1.42
C ALA A 109 -12.75 -15.17 -2.57
N ASP A 110 -13.44 -15.05 -3.71
CA ASP A 110 -13.32 -15.95 -4.87
C ASP A 110 -12.44 -15.38 -6.00
N GLU A 111 -12.02 -14.13 -5.91
CA GLU A 111 -11.18 -13.50 -6.92
C GLU A 111 -9.70 -13.64 -6.56
N LYS A 112 -8.91 -14.22 -7.46
CA LYS A 112 -7.44 -14.15 -7.39
C LYS A 112 -7.07 -12.65 -7.41
N GLY A 113 -6.44 -12.15 -6.34
CA GLY A 113 -6.08 -10.73 -6.22
C GLY A 113 -5.34 -10.24 -7.48
N PRO A 114 -5.52 -8.96 -7.88
CA PRO A 114 -5.03 -8.48 -9.16
C PRO A 114 -3.51 -8.66 -9.25
N ALA A 115 -3.10 -9.66 -10.04
CA ALA A 115 -1.72 -9.91 -10.37
C ALA A 115 -1.33 -8.93 -11.48
N GLY A 116 -0.38 -8.03 -11.20
CA GLY A 116 0.38 -7.34 -12.25
C GLY A 116 -0.08 -5.94 -12.67
N VAL A 117 -0.92 -5.24 -11.92
CA VAL A 117 -1.14 -3.80 -12.20
C VAL A 117 0.05 -3.00 -11.68
N LYS A 118 0.96 -2.58 -12.57
CA LYS A 118 2.06 -1.67 -12.26
C LYS A 118 1.48 -0.34 -11.76
N ASP A 119 1.94 0.10 -10.60
CA ASP A 119 1.60 1.42 -10.10
C ASP A 119 2.19 2.51 -11.00
N VAL A 120 1.39 3.50 -11.39
CA VAL A 120 1.92 4.80 -11.80
C VAL A 120 2.34 5.50 -10.51
N LYS A 121 3.64 5.42 -10.21
CA LYS A 121 4.28 6.05 -9.06
C LYS A 121 5.16 7.18 -9.59
N ASP A 122 4.74 8.42 -9.40
CA ASP A 122 5.68 9.53 -9.53
C ASP A 122 6.61 9.48 -8.32
N ARG A 123 7.90 9.30 -8.60
CA ARG A 123 8.95 9.13 -7.59
C ARG A 123 9.88 10.32 -7.68
N LEU A 124 10.15 10.93 -6.55
CA LEU A 124 11.29 11.83 -6.39
C LEU A 124 12.34 11.09 -5.56
N THR A 125 13.52 10.90 -6.13
CA THR A 125 14.68 10.38 -5.41
C THR A 125 15.37 11.55 -4.71
N VAL A 126 15.58 11.41 -3.40
CA VAL A 126 16.33 12.36 -2.58
C VAL A 126 17.53 11.62 -2.00
N LEU A 127 18.70 12.26 -2.07
CA LEU A 127 19.98 11.80 -1.51
C LEU A 127 20.36 12.67 -0.31
#